data_AF-A0A318D4M9-F1
#
_entry.id   AF-A0A318D4M9-F1
#
_cell.length_a   1.000
_cell.length_b   1.000
_cell.length_c   1.000
_cell.angle_alpha   90.00
_cell.angle_beta   90.00
_cell.angle_gamma   90.00
#
_symmetry.space_group_name_H-M   'P 1'
#
loop_
_entity.id
_entity.type
_entity.pdbx_description
1 polymer ?
#
loop_
_entity_poly.entity_id
_entity_poly.type
_entity_poly.pdbx_seq_one_letter_code
_entity_poly.pdbx_strand_id
1 'polypeptide(L)'
;MSISRLIPVVLIVALVLYCAVWRHLHHEREVFLQENYMDYTLPSRFTGPAAMEFKGIVSDFLFLKVIIFLGEKIGKNEKFGEQDFNYLQTSINTITDLDPYFWDAYLFADMLFTWDMGECEAANKLLLKARQYRTNDYRVPYYLGFNYFFFLKDNINGAKYIMEAAKLPGSPFYLASLATRLSFYALEHRTGIIFLKEMIRDTENEGIKQNFMLRIKALEIMDQLEQKVSEYQKIHQKQPSSLTELVTAGLIDKVPDDPYGGQFILLKNGRVYTTSKMVKQK
;
A
#
# COMPACT_ATOMS: atom_id res chain seq x y z
N MET A 1 -62.29 9.14 35.74
CA MET A 1 -60.82 9.06 35.87
C MET A 1 -60.22 10.26 35.16
N SER A 2 -59.45 11.10 35.85
CA SER A 2 -58.82 12.29 35.26
C SER A 2 -57.99 11.92 34.03
N ILE A 3 -58.15 12.66 32.94
CA ILE A 3 -57.41 12.53 31.67
C ILE A 3 -55.88 12.45 31.93
N SER A 4 -55.39 13.10 33.00
CA SER A 4 -53.99 13.06 33.42
C SER A 4 -53.47 11.67 33.84
N ARG A 5 -54.35 10.74 34.27
CA ARG A 5 -53.94 9.37 34.65
C ARG A 5 -53.95 8.39 33.48
N LEU A 6 -54.55 8.74 32.34
CA LEU A 6 -54.60 7.91 31.14
C LEU A 6 -53.35 8.06 30.26
N ILE A 7 -52.78 9.27 30.21
CA ILE A 7 -51.54 9.57 29.45
C ILE A 7 -50.36 8.65 29.82
N PRO A 8 -49.99 8.44 31.10
CA PRO A 8 -48.87 7.56 31.43
C PRO A 8 -49.15 6.10 31.08
N VAL A 9 -50.41 5.65 31.18
CA VAL A 9 -50.79 4.28 30.81
C VAL A 9 -50.64 4.07 29.30
N VAL A 10 -51.07 5.03 28.48
CA VAL A 10 -50.91 4.97 27.02
C VAL A 10 -49.42 4.99 26.62
N LEU A 11 -48.59 5.81 27.28
CA LEU A 11 -47.16 5.86 27.01
C LEU A 11 -46.45 4.54 27.38
N ILE A 12 -46.83 3.92 28.51
CA ILE A 12 -46.29 2.61 28.90
C ILE A 12 -46.69 1.54 27.88
N VAL A 13 -47.95 1.52 27.45
CA VAL A 13 -48.43 0.57 26.43
C VAL A 13 -47.69 0.80 25.10
N ALA A 14 -47.51 2.04 24.68
CA ALA A 14 -46.76 2.36 23.47
C ALA A 14 -45.28 1.95 23.57
N LEU A 15 -44.63 2.14 24.73
CA LEU A 15 -43.26 1.70 24.97
C LEU A 15 -43.14 0.17 24.93
N VAL A 16 -44.08 -0.55 25.54
CA VAL A 16 -44.11 -2.02 25.53
C VAL A 16 -44.32 -2.55 24.11
N LEU A 17 -45.25 -1.96 23.35
CA LEU A 17 -45.47 -2.29 21.95
C LEU A 17 -44.22 -1.99 21.10
N TYR A 18 -43.60 -0.83 21.30
CA TYR A 18 -42.34 -0.48 20.62
C TYR A 18 -41.24 -1.50 20.91
N CYS A 19 -41.02 -1.87 22.17
CA CYS A 19 -40.03 -2.89 22.55
C CYS A 19 -40.37 -4.27 21.98
N ALA A 20 -41.65 -4.66 21.92
CA ALA A 20 -42.07 -5.93 21.35
C ALA A 20 -41.87 -5.98 19.82
N VAL A 21 -42.27 -4.92 19.11
CA VAL A 21 -42.04 -4.77 17.67
C VAL A 21 -40.55 -4.72 17.37
N TRP A 22 -39.77 -3.96 18.13
CA TRP A 22 -38.32 -3.89 17.98
C TRP A 22 -37.66 -5.26 18.14
N ARG A 23 -38.06 -6.02 19.16
CA ARG A 23 -37.51 -7.36 19.42
C ARG A 23 -37.88 -8.36 18.32
N HIS A 24 -39.13 -8.32 17.83
CA HIS A 24 -39.57 -9.17 16.73
C HIS A 24 -38.83 -8.80 15.43
N LEU A 25 -38.74 -7.50 15.10
CA LEU A 25 -38.01 -7.03 13.92
C LEU A 25 -36.52 -7.40 13.98
N HIS A 26 -35.89 -7.32 15.16
CA HIS A 26 -34.51 -7.73 15.34
C HIS A 26 -34.34 -9.24 15.14
N HIS A 27 -35.28 -10.05 15.62
CA HIS A 27 -35.25 -11.50 15.44
C HIS A 27 -35.43 -11.89 13.97
N GLU A 28 -36.44 -11.34 13.29
CA GLU A 28 -36.65 -11.58 11.85
C GLU A 28 -35.45 -11.12 11.01
N ARG A 29 -34.84 -10.00 11.39
CA ARG A 29 -33.61 -9.54 10.76
C ARG A 29 -32.46 -10.53 10.95
N GLU A 30 -32.27 -11.08 12.15
CA GLU A 30 -31.23 -12.08 12.40
C GLU A 30 -31.46 -13.37 11.62
N VAL A 31 -32.70 -13.86 11.57
CA VAL A 31 -33.07 -15.03 10.75
C VAL A 31 -32.80 -14.78 9.27
N PHE A 32 -33.25 -13.62 8.75
CA PHE A 32 -33.01 -13.24 7.36
C PHE A 32 -31.52 -13.14 7.03
N LEU A 33 -30.70 -12.61 7.94
CA LEU A 33 -29.25 -12.51 7.76
C LEU A 33 -28.58 -13.90 7.78
N GLN A 34 -29.01 -14.80 8.65
CA GLN A 34 -28.51 -16.17 8.69
C GLN A 34 -28.89 -16.98 7.44
N GLU A 35 -30.11 -16.82 6.92
CA GLU A 35 -30.55 -17.52 5.71
C GLU A 35 -29.93 -16.95 4.43
N ASN A 36 -29.64 -15.64 4.40
CA ASN A 36 -28.96 -14.98 3.27
C ASN A 36 -27.45 -14.85 3.47
N TYR A 37 -26.87 -15.59 4.43
CA TYR A 37 -25.45 -15.70 4.63
C TYR A 37 -24.83 -16.47 3.45
N MET A 38 -24.52 -15.73 2.39
CA MET A 38 -23.99 -16.29 1.16
C MET A 38 -22.49 -16.44 1.29
N ASP A 39 -22.04 -17.65 1.66
CA ASP A 39 -20.63 -18.06 1.60
C ASP A 39 -20.16 -18.40 0.17
N TYR A 40 -20.95 -18.04 -0.84
CA TYR A 40 -20.65 -18.38 -2.22
C TYR A 40 -21.04 -17.26 -3.19
N THR A 41 -20.10 -16.92 -4.06
CA THR A 41 -20.33 -16.04 -5.21
C THR A 41 -20.11 -16.82 -6.49
N LEU A 42 -21.06 -16.72 -7.42
CA LEU A 42 -20.93 -17.30 -8.75
C LEU A 42 -19.75 -16.63 -9.50
N PRO A 43 -18.82 -17.41 -10.06
CA PRO A 43 -17.70 -16.85 -10.82
C PRO A 43 -18.14 -16.01 -12.03
N SER A 44 -17.29 -15.08 -12.45
CA SER A 44 -17.49 -14.15 -13.57
C SER A 44 -17.94 -14.80 -14.88
N ARG A 45 -17.49 -16.04 -15.16
CA ARG A 45 -17.92 -16.81 -16.34
C ARG A 45 -19.44 -17.04 -16.43
N PHE A 46 -20.14 -17.00 -15.30
CA PHE A 46 -21.59 -17.15 -15.22
C PHE A 46 -22.29 -15.83 -14.94
N THR A 47 -21.77 -15.03 -13.99
CA THR A 47 -22.38 -13.74 -13.63
C THR A 47 -22.24 -12.71 -14.74
N GLY A 48 -21.13 -12.70 -15.48
CA GLY A 48 -20.88 -11.79 -16.60
C GLY A 48 -21.95 -11.87 -17.70
N PRO A 49 -22.22 -13.07 -18.26
CA PRO A 49 -23.31 -13.24 -19.22
C PRO A 49 -24.69 -12.92 -18.64
N ALA A 50 -24.97 -13.31 -17.40
CA ALA A 50 -26.25 -13.07 -16.74
C ALA A 50 -26.51 -11.57 -16.48
N ALA A 51 -25.46 -10.79 -16.24
CA ALA A 51 -25.55 -9.35 -15.98
C ALA A 51 -25.87 -8.52 -17.24
N MET A 52 -25.66 -9.07 -18.44
CA MET A 52 -25.86 -8.38 -19.73
C MET A 52 -25.17 -7.00 -19.75
N GLU A 53 -25.91 -5.90 -19.96
CA GLU A 53 -25.40 -4.52 -19.97
C GLU A 53 -25.22 -3.92 -18.57
N PHE A 54 -25.71 -4.58 -17.51
CA PHE A 54 -25.73 -4.06 -16.14
C PHE A 54 -24.56 -4.54 -15.29
N LYS A 55 -23.42 -4.89 -15.90
CA LYS A 55 -22.24 -5.46 -15.20
C LYS A 55 -21.76 -4.58 -14.05
N GLY A 56 -21.74 -3.25 -14.23
CA GLY A 56 -21.37 -2.30 -13.18
C GLY A 56 -22.31 -2.36 -11.97
N ILE A 57 -23.63 -2.33 -12.20
CA ILE A 57 -24.63 -2.42 -11.11
C ILE A 57 -24.53 -3.77 -10.39
N VAL A 58 -24.33 -4.86 -11.12
CA VAL A 58 -24.13 -6.18 -10.52
C VAL A 58 -22.84 -6.23 -9.71
N SER A 59 -21.77 -5.61 -10.21
CA SER A 59 -20.49 -5.47 -9.49
C SER A 59 -20.68 -4.72 -8.17
N ASP A 60 -21.34 -3.56 -8.19
CA ASP A 60 -21.64 -2.75 -7.02
C ASP A 60 -22.48 -3.52 -6.00
N PHE A 61 -23.52 -4.22 -6.47
CA PHE A 61 -24.38 -5.03 -5.61
C PHE A 61 -23.61 -6.18 -4.94
N LEU A 62 -22.75 -6.88 -5.69
CA LEU A 62 -21.90 -7.93 -5.13
C LEU A 62 -20.89 -7.36 -4.13
N PHE A 63 -20.34 -6.17 -4.39
CA PHE A 63 -19.43 -5.50 -3.47
C PHE A 63 -20.12 -5.12 -2.15
N LEU A 64 -21.35 -4.62 -2.20
CA LEU A 64 -22.16 -4.37 -1.00
C LEU A 64 -22.37 -5.65 -0.18
N LYS A 65 -22.63 -6.79 -0.83
CA LYS A 65 -22.74 -8.08 -0.15
C LYS A 65 -21.44 -8.46 0.55
N VAL A 66 -20.29 -8.28 -0.11
CA VAL A 66 -18.97 -8.55 0.49
C VAL A 66 -18.72 -7.68 1.72
N ILE A 67 -19.05 -6.38 1.66
CA ILE A 67 -18.87 -5.47 2.80
C ILE A 67 -19.79 -5.87 3.97
N ILE A 68 -21.05 -6.25 3.69
CA ILE A 68 -21.99 -6.67 4.73
C ILE A 68 -21.50 -7.95 5.42
N PHE A 69 -21.06 -8.95 4.63
CA PHE A 69 -20.46 -10.18 5.14
C PHE A 69 -19.27 -9.88 6.08
N LEU A 70 -18.36 -9.01 5.63
CA LEU A 70 -17.20 -8.64 6.42
C LEU A 70 -17.61 -7.92 7.72
N GLY A 71 -18.53 -6.97 7.63
CA GLY A 71 -19.03 -6.21 8.77
C GLY A 71 -19.70 -7.08 9.82
N GLU A 72 -20.41 -8.14 9.40
CA GLU A 72 -21.01 -9.11 10.31
C GLU A 72 -19.94 -9.92 11.07
N LYS A 73 -18.93 -10.45 10.37
CA LYS A 73 -17.84 -11.19 11.03
C LYS A 73 -17.05 -10.32 12.00
N ILE A 74 -16.70 -9.10 11.59
CA ILE A 74 -16.01 -8.14 12.46
C ILE A 74 -16.88 -7.83 13.68
N GLY A 75 -18.19 -7.59 13.48
CA GLY A 75 -19.13 -7.32 14.58
C GLY A 75 -19.23 -8.47 15.59
N LYS A 76 -19.07 -9.72 15.13
CA LYS A 76 -19.05 -10.93 15.98
C LYS A 76 -17.66 -11.26 16.55
N ASN A 77 -16.62 -10.50 16.22
CA ASN A 77 -15.22 -10.79 16.53
C ASN A 77 -14.76 -12.19 16.06
N GLU A 78 -15.29 -12.66 14.94
CA GLU A 78 -14.89 -13.93 14.34
C GLU A 78 -13.56 -13.77 13.58
N LYS A 79 -12.69 -14.77 13.70
CA LYS A 79 -11.46 -14.82 12.89
C LYS A 79 -11.79 -15.28 11.48
N PHE A 80 -11.06 -14.74 10.51
CA PHE A 80 -11.15 -15.20 9.12
C PHE A 80 -10.50 -16.58 8.97
N GLY A 81 -11.30 -17.53 8.51
CA GLY A 81 -10.83 -18.85 8.11
C GLY A 81 -10.49 -18.94 6.63
N GLU A 82 -9.97 -20.10 6.21
CA GLU A 82 -9.65 -20.39 4.81
C GLU A 82 -10.89 -20.33 3.90
N GLN A 83 -12.06 -20.76 4.40
CA GLN A 83 -13.32 -20.69 3.66
C GLN A 83 -13.72 -19.23 3.39
N ASP A 84 -13.56 -18.35 4.37
CA ASP A 84 -13.85 -16.92 4.25
C ASP A 84 -12.94 -16.28 3.19
N PHE A 85 -11.64 -16.60 3.23
CA PHE A 85 -10.69 -16.12 2.24
C PHE A 85 -11.04 -16.59 0.82
N ASN A 86 -11.35 -17.88 0.64
CA ASN A 86 -11.75 -18.42 -0.67
C ASN A 86 -13.02 -17.75 -1.22
N TYR A 87 -14.01 -17.52 -0.36
CA TYR A 87 -15.23 -16.78 -0.72
C TYR A 87 -14.90 -15.34 -1.13
N LEU A 88 -14.13 -14.60 -0.32
CA LEU A 88 -13.78 -13.22 -0.59
C LEU A 88 -12.93 -13.09 -1.85
N GLN A 89 -11.95 -13.96 -2.04
CA GLN A 89 -11.12 -13.99 -3.25
C GLN A 89 -11.97 -14.24 -4.50
N THR A 90 -12.90 -15.21 -4.47
CA THR A 90 -13.80 -15.47 -5.60
C THR A 90 -14.74 -14.30 -5.86
N SER A 91 -15.27 -13.71 -4.80
CA SER A 91 -16.21 -12.57 -4.88
C SER A 91 -15.54 -11.34 -5.46
N ILE A 92 -14.38 -10.95 -4.94
CA ILE A 92 -13.62 -9.79 -5.43
C ILE A 92 -13.15 -10.01 -6.87
N ASN A 93 -12.70 -11.22 -7.24
CA ASN A 93 -12.35 -11.50 -8.63
C ASN A 93 -13.56 -11.33 -9.55
N THR A 94 -14.73 -11.80 -9.13
CA THR A 94 -15.98 -11.64 -9.89
C THR A 94 -16.36 -10.16 -10.03
N ILE A 95 -16.35 -9.40 -8.94
CA ILE A 95 -16.62 -7.95 -8.92
C ILE A 95 -15.68 -7.23 -9.91
N THR A 96 -14.37 -7.48 -9.80
CA THR A 96 -13.36 -6.82 -10.65
C THR A 96 -13.30 -7.37 -12.07
N ASP A 97 -13.90 -8.52 -12.38
CA ASP A 97 -14.11 -8.99 -13.75
C ASP A 97 -15.31 -8.28 -14.41
N LEU A 98 -16.36 -8.01 -13.61
CA LEU A 98 -17.56 -7.32 -14.08
C LEU A 98 -17.30 -5.82 -14.29
N ASP A 99 -16.57 -5.19 -13.37
CA ASP A 99 -16.09 -3.81 -13.50
C ASP A 99 -14.58 -3.71 -13.18
N PRO A 100 -13.72 -3.82 -14.21
CA PRO A 100 -12.27 -3.70 -14.05
C PRO A 100 -11.77 -2.31 -13.64
N TYR A 101 -12.63 -1.29 -13.70
CA TYR A 101 -12.29 0.08 -13.28
C TYR A 101 -12.74 0.37 -11.85
N PHE A 102 -13.38 -0.57 -11.16
CA PHE A 102 -13.86 -0.37 -9.79
C PHE A 102 -12.71 -0.33 -8.76
N TRP A 103 -12.12 0.85 -8.59
CA TRP A 103 -10.94 1.05 -7.73
C TRP A 103 -11.18 0.65 -6.27
N ASP A 104 -12.33 0.97 -5.71
CA ASP A 104 -12.59 0.71 -4.29
C ASP A 104 -12.62 -0.79 -3.98
N ALA A 105 -13.07 -1.64 -4.93
CA ALA A 105 -12.99 -3.09 -4.78
C ALA A 105 -11.54 -3.60 -4.72
N TYR A 106 -10.64 -3.05 -5.55
CA TYR A 106 -9.22 -3.38 -5.51
C TYR A 106 -8.55 -2.91 -4.23
N LEU A 107 -8.80 -1.66 -3.83
CA LEU A 107 -8.21 -1.09 -2.62
C LEU A 107 -8.71 -1.81 -1.36
N PHE A 108 -10.02 -2.09 -1.30
CA PHE A 108 -10.62 -2.84 -0.21
C PHE A 108 -10.00 -4.23 -0.07
N ALA A 109 -9.87 -4.96 -1.18
CA ALA A 109 -9.28 -6.29 -1.17
C ALA A 109 -7.79 -6.26 -0.84
N ASP A 110 -7.05 -5.25 -1.33
CA ASP A 110 -5.64 -5.06 -0.98
C ASP A 110 -5.47 -4.90 0.54
N MET A 111 -6.25 -4.01 1.15
CA MET A 111 -6.21 -3.79 2.59
C MET A 111 -6.60 -5.04 3.38
N LEU A 112 -7.72 -5.67 3.02
CA LEU A 112 -8.22 -6.85 3.73
C LEU A 112 -7.26 -8.04 3.63
N PHE A 113 -6.79 -8.35 2.42
CA PHE A 113 -5.93 -9.51 2.21
C PHE A 113 -4.56 -9.32 2.84
N THR A 114 -3.99 -8.11 2.81
CA THR A 114 -2.67 -7.87 3.39
C THR A 114 -2.70 -7.78 4.92
N TRP A 115 -3.57 -6.94 5.49
CA TRP A 115 -3.54 -6.62 6.92
C TRP A 115 -4.29 -7.63 7.78
N ASP A 116 -5.47 -8.06 7.36
CA ASP A 116 -6.33 -8.92 8.17
C ASP A 116 -6.07 -10.42 7.92
N MET A 117 -5.66 -10.78 6.69
CA MET A 117 -5.50 -12.19 6.29
C MET A 117 -4.05 -12.62 6.04
N GLY A 118 -3.12 -11.68 5.85
CA GLY A 118 -1.71 -11.99 5.56
C GLY A 118 -1.43 -12.51 4.14
N GLU A 119 -2.43 -12.46 3.25
CA GLU A 119 -2.43 -12.96 1.88
C GLU A 119 -1.96 -11.90 0.87
N CYS A 120 -0.75 -11.36 1.10
CA CYS A 120 -0.16 -10.28 0.29
C CYS A 120 0.00 -10.66 -1.21
N GLU A 121 0.30 -11.92 -1.51
CA GLU A 121 0.42 -12.35 -2.91
C GLU A 121 -0.93 -12.31 -3.65
N ALA A 122 -2.03 -12.63 -2.97
CA ALA A 122 -3.37 -12.57 -3.55
C ALA A 122 -3.78 -11.11 -3.81
N ALA A 123 -3.47 -10.20 -2.87
CA ALA A 123 -3.64 -8.76 -3.06
C ALA A 123 -2.87 -8.25 -4.29
N ASN A 124 -1.59 -8.62 -4.41
CA ASN A 124 -0.77 -8.22 -5.55
C ASN A 124 -1.30 -8.76 -6.88
N LYS A 125 -1.84 -9.98 -6.93
CA LYS A 125 -2.50 -10.52 -8.14
C LYS A 125 -3.67 -9.65 -8.58
N LEU A 126 -4.49 -9.17 -7.64
CA LEU A 126 -5.60 -8.25 -7.93
C LEU A 126 -5.10 -6.89 -8.41
N LEU A 127 -4.08 -6.31 -7.79
CA LEU A 127 -3.51 -5.04 -8.24
C LEU A 127 -2.84 -5.16 -9.62
N LEU A 128 -2.20 -6.29 -9.92
CA LEU A 128 -1.66 -6.57 -11.26
C LEU A 128 -2.77 -6.69 -12.31
N LYS A 129 -3.93 -7.25 -11.95
CA LYS A 129 -5.13 -7.21 -12.79
C LYS A 129 -5.60 -5.77 -12.99
N ALA A 130 -5.73 -4.97 -11.93
CA ALA A 130 -6.11 -3.56 -12.03
C ALA A 130 -5.17 -2.77 -12.97
N ARG A 131 -3.87 -3.05 -12.93
CA ARG A 131 -2.85 -2.41 -13.76
C ARG A 131 -3.07 -2.59 -15.27
N GLN A 132 -3.72 -3.69 -15.68
CA GLN A 132 -4.04 -3.95 -17.09
C GLN A 132 -5.11 -3.00 -17.63
N TYR A 133 -6.01 -2.51 -16.76
CA TYR A 133 -7.13 -1.65 -17.15
C TYR A 133 -6.89 -0.18 -16.75
N ARG A 134 -6.34 0.05 -15.55
CA ARG A 134 -6.11 1.37 -14.95
C ARG A 134 -4.67 1.85 -15.19
N THR A 135 -4.27 1.94 -16.46
CA THR A 135 -2.89 2.21 -16.86
C THR A 135 -2.34 3.58 -16.43
N ASN A 136 -3.21 4.58 -16.27
CA ASN A 136 -2.84 5.95 -15.88
C ASN A 136 -3.08 6.25 -14.39
N ASP A 137 -3.38 5.24 -13.57
CA ASP A 137 -3.67 5.42 -12.15
C ASP A 137 -2.43 5.13 -11.29
N TYR A 138 -1.79 6.17 -10.75
CA TYR A 138 -0.59 6.02 -9.92
C TYR A 138 -0.82 5.18 -8.67
N ARG A 139 -2.07 5.07 -8.19
CA ARG A 139 -2.38 4.34 -6.96
C ARG A 139 -2.08 2.85 -7.12
N VAL A 140 -2.34 2.27 -8.30
CA VAL A 140 -2.09 0.84 -8.56
C VAL A 140 -0.62 0.45 -8.32
N PRO A 141 0.37 1.03 -9.03
CA PRO A 141 1.77 0.75 -8.74
C PRO A 141 2.22 1.27 -7.37
N TYR A 142 1.58 2.29 -6.80
CA TYR A 142 1.88 2.70 -5.42
C TYR A 142 1.60 1.59 -4.41
N TYR A 143 0.41 0.98 -4.44
CA TYR A 143 0.05 -0.11 -3.51
C TYR A 143 0.86 -1.38 -3.78
N LEU A 144 1.14 -1.72 -5.04
CA LEU A 144 2.09 -2.79 -5.37
C LEU A 144 3.47 -2.53 -4.72
N GLY A 145 4.02 -1.34 -4.92
CA GLY A 145 5.32 -0.98 -4.36
C GLY A 145 5.34 -0.99 -2.83
N PHE A 146 4.26 -0.52 -2.21
CA PHE A 146 4.07 -0.61 -0.76
C PHE A 146 4.06 -2.07 -0.28
N ASN A 147 3.34 -2.95 -0.96
CA ASN A 147 3.23 -4.34 -0.56
C ASN A 147 4.55 -5.10 -0.66
N TYR A 148 5.28 -4.92 -1.77
CA TYR A 148 6.61 -5.50 -1.94
C TYR A 148 7.56 -5.02 -0.85
N PHE A 149 7.58 -3.71 -0.57
CA PHE A 149 8.45 -3.15 0.46
C PHE A 149 8.06 -3.59 1.88
N PHE A 150 6.80 -3.41 2.25
CA PHE A 150 6.35 -3.51 3.63
C PHE A 150 6.07 -4.95 4.05
N PHE A 151 5.31 -5.71 3.26
CA PHE A 151 4.94 -7.08 3.61
C PHE A 151 5.97 -8.10 3.16
N LEU A 152 6.42 -8.01 1.89
CA LEU A 152 7.34 -8.99 1.31
C LEU A 152 8.83 -8.70 1.58
N LYS A 153 9.14 -7.53 2.14
CA LYS A 153 10.53 -7.07 2.42
C LYS A 153 11.42 -7.04 1.16
N ASP A 154 10.80 -6.95 -0.01
CA ASP A 154 11.45 -6.83 -1.31
C ASP A 154 11.59 -5.35 -1.68
N ASN A 155 12.71 -4.78 -1.27
CA ASN A 155 13.02 -3.38 -1.55
C ASN A 155 13.21 -3.09 -3.04
N ILE A 156 13.63 -4.09 -3.84
CA ILE A 156 13.92 -3.93 -5.27
C ILE A 156 12.62 -3.73 -6.02
N ASN A 157 11.68 -4.67 -5.88
CA ASN A 157 10.37 -4.55 -6.51
C ASN A 157 9.56 -3.40 -5.90
N GLY A 158 9.69 -3.17 -4.58
CA GLY A 158 9.09 -2.02 -3.91
C GLY A 158 9.52 -0.70 -4.54
N ALA A 159 10.82 -0.46 -4.69
CA ALA A 159 11.34 0.74 -5.33
C ALA A 159 10.88 0.86 -6.78
N LYS A 160 10.94 -0.23 -7.55
CA LYS A 160 10.54 -0.26 -8.97
C LYS A 160 9.09 0.20 -9.17
N TYR A 161 8.15 -0.34 -8.40
CA TYR A 161 6.74 0.04 -8.53
C TYR A 161 6.47 1.45 -8.00
N ILE A 162 7.13 1.91 -6.92
CA ILE A 162 6.98 3.31 -6.49
C ILE A 162 7.57 4.29 -7.52
N MET A 163 8.66 3.93 -8.23
CA MET A 163 9.17 4.72 -9.36
C MET A 163 8.15 4.79 -10.50
N GLU A 164 7.51 3.67 -10.84
CA GLU A 164 6.43 3.63 -11.83
C GLU A 164 5.27 4.55 -11.41
N ALA A 165 4.85 4.49 -10.14
CA ALA A 165 3.81 5.36 -9.59
C ALA A 165 4.16 6.84 -9.71
N ALA A 166 5.41 7.22 -9.40
CA ALA A 166 5.88 8.60 -9.45
C ALA A 166 5.92 9.20 -10.87
N LYS A 167 5.93 8.36 -11.93
CA LYS A 167 5.90 8.80 -13.32
C LYS A 167 4.48 9.03 -13.86
N LEU A 168 3.46 8.52 -13.16
CA LEU A 168 2.07 8.58 -13.61
C LEU A 168 1.42 9.94 -13.27
N PRO A 169 0.43 10.37 -14.07
CA PRO A 169 -0.23 11.65 -13.87
C PRO A 169 -0.97 11.71 -12.54
N GLY A 170 -0.97 12.89 -11.91
CA GLY A 170 -1.61 13.11 -10.61
C GLY A 170 -0.87 12.49 -9.42
N SER A 171 0.29 11.86 -9.65
CA SER A 171 1.09 11.29 -8.57
C SER A 171 1.66 12.37 -7.64
N PRO A 172 1.65 12.15 -6.31
CA PRO A 172 2.25 13.10 -5.39
C PRO A 172 3.76 13.22 -5.60
N PHE A 173 4.27 14.46 -5.66
CA PHE A 173 5.71 14.73 -5.89
C PHE A 173 6.66 14.05 -4.90
N TYR A 174 6.20 13.74 -3.69
CA TYR A 174 7.02 13.04 -2.69
C TYR A 174 7.33 11.59 -3.10
N LEU A 175 6.55 10.97 -4.00
CA LEU A 175 6.75 9.59 -4.42
C LEU A 175 8.11 9.39 -5.09
N ALA A 176 8.61 10.37 -5.85
CA ALA A 176 9.95 10.28 -6.43
C ALA A 176 11.05 10.23 -5.34
N SER A 177 10.88 11.00 -4.27
CA SER A 177 11.80 10.98 -3.12
C SER A 177 11.66 9.69 -2.31
N LEU A 178 10.45 9.14 -2.21
CA LEU A 178 10.19 7.85 -1.58
C LEU A 178 10.86 6.73 -2.38
N ALA A 179 10.64 6.68 -3.69
CA ALA A 179 11.19 5.67 -4.59
C ALA A 179 12.72 5.60 -4.48
N THR A 180 13.39 6.74 -4.48
CA THR A 180 14.85 6.78 -4.31
C THR A 180 15.33 6.41 -2.92
N ARG A 181 14.53 6.65 -1.88
CA ARG A 181 14.82 6.10 -0.55
C ARG A 181 14.73 4.58 -0.56
N LEU A 182 13.76 4.02 -1.27
CA LEU A 182 13.60 2.57 -1.39
C LEU A 182 14.73 1.96 -2.21
N SER A 183 15.14 2.57 -3.32
CA SER A 183 16.30 2.13 -4.11
C SER A 183 17.60 2.12 -3.33
N PHE A 184 17.76 3.05 -2.38
CA PHE A 184 18.88 3.05 -1.45
C PHE A 184 18.92 1.75 -0.62
N TYR A 185 17.78 1.28 -0.10
CA TYR A 185 17.67 -0.01 0.59
C TYR A 185 17.77 -1.21 -0.36
N ALA A 186 17.45 -1.01 -1.64
CA ALA A 186 17.59 -2.00 -2.71
C ALA A 186 19.01 -2.10 -3.27
N LEU A 187 19.98 -1.37 -2.69
CA LEU A 187 21.39 -1.38 -3.12
C LEU A 187 21.65 -0.71 -4.48
N GLU A 188 20.70 0.08 -4.99
CA GLU A 188 20.70 0.66 -6.35
C GLU A 188 20.78 2.20 -6.37
N HIS A 189 21.86 2.79 -5.84
CA HIS A 189 22.06 4.25 -5.82
C HIS A 189 21.99 4.86 -7.23
N ARG A 190 22.63 4.21 -8.21
CA ARG A 190 22.68 4.67 -9.61
C ARG A 190 21.29 4.71 -10.27
N THR A 191 20.45 3.71 -10.02
CA THR A 191 19.06 3.70 -10.50
C THR A 191 18.31 4.89 -9.92
N GLY A 192 18.47 5.17 -8.63
CA GLY A 192 17.88 6.34 -7.97
C GLY A 192 18.36 7.67 -8.57
N ILE A 193 19.65 7.80 -8.89
CA ILE A 193 20.20 9.01 -9.52
C ILE A 193 19.61 9.23 -10.92
N ILE A 194 19.60 8.19 -11.76
CA ILE A 194 19.07 8.26 -13.13
C ILE A 194 17.59 8.66 -13.09
N PHE A 195 16.82 8.01 -12.21
CA PHE A 195 15.41 8.30 -12.02
C PHE A 195 15.15 9.75 -11.59
N LEU A 196 15.89 10.29 -10.60
CA LEU A 196 15.72 11.69 -10.20
C LEU A 196 16.12 12.67 -11.30
N LYS A 197 17.16 12.35 -12.10
CA LYS A 197 17.55 13.17 -13.26
C LYS A 197 16.46 13.22 -14.32
N GLU A 198 15.69 12.14 -14.49
CA GLU A 198 14.48 12.11 -15.32
C GLU A 198 13.38 13.00 -14.73
N MET A 199 13.03 12.80 -13.45
CA MET A 199 11.99 13.59 -12.77
C MET A 199 12.27 15.10 -12.77
N ILE A 200 13.54 15.53 -12.70
CA ILE A 200 13.91 16.95 -12.78
C ILE A 200 13.53 17.56 -14.13
N ARG A 201 13.62 16.81 -15.23
CA ARG A 201 13.27 17.30 -16.57
C ARG A 201 11.79 17.59 -16.69
N ASP A 202 10.97 16.77 -16.02
CA ASP A 202 9.50 16.83 -16.09
C ASP A 202 8.88 17.70 -14.98
N THR A 203 9.66 18.09 -13.97
CA THR A 203 9.20 18.94 -12.86
C THR A 203 9.39 20.39 -13.24
N GLU A 204 8.36 21.23 -13.12
CA GLU A 204 8.49 22.69 -13.33
C GLU A 204 8.89 23.42 -12.04
N ASN A 205 8.41 22.94 -10.88
CA ASN A 205 8.63 23.60 -9.59
C ASN A 205 10.11 23.57 -9.18
N GLU A 206 10.74 24.74 -9.11
CA GLU A 206 12.15 24.88 -8.75
C GLU A 206 12.48 24.36 -7.35
N GLY A 207 11.60 24.55 -6.36
CA GLY A 207 11.81 24.01 -5.01
C GLY A 207 11.90 22.48 -4.99
N ILE A 208 11.08 21.81 -5.81
CA ILE A 208 11.11 20.35 -5.96
C ILE A 208 12.38 19.91 -6.69
N LYS A 209 12.77 20.60 -7.77
CA LYS A 209 14.06 20.33 -8.46
C LYS A 209 15.23 20.45 -7.52
N GLN A 210 15.28 21.49 -6.69
CA GLN A 210 16.34 21.67 -5.69
C GLN A 210 16.39 20.52 -4.69
N ASN A 211 15.23 20.02 -4.24
CA ASN A 211 15.18 18.84 -3.37
C ASN A 211 15.71 17.58 -4.07
N PHE A 212 15.40 17.38 -5.36
CA PHE A 212 15.94 16.27 -6.15
C PHE A 212 17.45 16.41 -6.38
N MET A 213 17.95 17.60 -6.69
CA MET A 213 19.39 17.86 -6.87
C MET A 213 20.18 17.61 -5.58
N LEU A 214 19.65 18.05 -4.43
CA LEU A 214 20.24 17.77 -3.12
C LEU A 214 20.35 16.26 -2.87
N ARG A 215 19.30 15.52 -3.25
CA ARG A 215 19.24 14.06 -3.09
C ARG A 215 20.20 13.33 -4.04
N ILE A 216 20.27 13.77 -5.30
CA ILE A 216 21.26 13.29 -6.27
C ILE A 216 22.67 13.48 -5.72
N LYS A 217 22.99 14.67 -5.18
CA LYS A 217 24.32 14.95 -4.60
C LYS A 217 24.68 13.97 -3.48
N ALA A 218 23.74 13.69 -2.58
CA ALA A 218 23.98 12.72 -1.50
C ALA A 218 24.19 11.29 -2.06
N LEU A 219 23.38 10.87 -3.03
CA LEU A 219 23.52 9.55 -3.68
C LEU A 219 24.83 9.42 -4.46
N GLU A 220 25.27 10.47 -5.15
CA GLU A 220 26.54 10.50 -5.90
C GLU A 220 27.74 10.38 -4.95
N ILE A 221 27.71 11.07 -3.80
CA ILE A 221 28.76 10.92 -2.77
C ILE A 221 28.80 9.48 -2.24
N MET A 222 27.64 8.88 -1.94
CA MET A 222 27.59 7.50 -1.45
C MET A 222 28.09 6.49 -2.50
N ASP A 223 27.71 6.64 -3.76
CA ASP A 223 28.21 5.79 -4.87
C ASP A 223 29.73 5.93 -5.03
N GLN A 224 30.28 7.15 -4.96
CA GLN A 224 31.73 7.37 -5.02
C GLN A 224 32.47 6.74 -3.83
N LEU A 225 31.95 6.90 -2.60
CA LEU A 225 32.55 6.28 -1.42
C LEU A 225 32.50 4.75 -1.50
N GLU A 226 31.41 4.17 -1.97
CA GLU A 226 31.30 2.71 -2.18
C GLU A 226 32.28 2.20 -3.25
N GLN A 227 32.52 2.96 -4.32
CA GLN A 227 33.57 2.64 -5.29
C GLN A 227 34.95 2.61 -4.64
N LYS A 228 35.23 3.56 -3.73
CA LYS A 228 36.49 3.61 -2.97
C LYS A 228 36.62 2.47 -1.94
N VAL A 229 35.52 2.05 -1.32
CA VAL A 229 35.48 0.83 -0.51
C VAL A 229 35.84 -0.40 -1.35
N SER A 230 35.29 -0.50 -2.57
CA SER A 230 35.62 -1.60 -3.49
C SER A 230 37.08 -1.57 -3.92
N GLU A 231 37.64 -0.40 -4.19
CA GLU A 231 39.06 -0.20 -4.51
C GLU A 231 39.96 -0.63 -3.34
N TYR A 232 39.65 -0.21 -2.10
CA TYR A 232 40.34 -0.66 -0.89
C TYR A 232 40.31 -2.18 -0.75
N GLN A 233 39.15 -2.81 -0.94
CA GLN A 233 38.99 -4.25 -0.84
C GLN A 233 39.86 -4.99 -1.87
N LYS A 234 40.02 -4.46 -3.09
CA LYS A 234 40.88 -5.04 -4.12
C LYS A 234 42.36 -4.96 -3.75
N ILE A 235 42.79 -3.85 -3.15
CA ILE A 235 44.19 -3.62 -2.78
C ILE A 235 44.58 -4.42 -1.52
N HIS A 236 43.75 -4.39 -0.49
CA HIS A 236 44.07 -4.95 0.83
C HIS A 236 43.47 -6.34 1.08
N GLN A 237 42.70 -6.88 0.13
CA GLN A 237 41.95 -8.15 0.24
C GLN A 237 41.02 -8.21 1.47
N LYS A 238 40.69 -7.06 2.05
CA LYS A 238 39.86 -6.91 3.25
C LYS A 238 38.99 -5.67 3.10
N GLN A 239 37.75 -5.72 3.57
CA GLN A 239 36.91 -4.52 3.63
C GLN A 239 37.41 -3.55 4.73
N PRO A 240 37.35 -2.23 4.50
CA PRO A 240 37.67 -1.27 5.52
C PRO A 240 36.65 -1.35 6.67
N SER A 241 37.08 -1.10 7.91
CA SER A 241 36.14 -1.10 9.05
C SER A 241 35.36 0.22 9.17
N SER A 242 35.88 1.29 8.58
CA SER A 242 35.29 2.64 8.60
C SER A 242 35.74 3.45 7.39
N LEU A 243 35.02 4.53 7.08
CA LEU A 243 35.44 5.46 6.02
C LEU A 243 36.77 6.16 6.33
N THR A 244 37.16 6.26 7.60
CA THR A 244 38.44 6.84 8.01
C THR A 244 39.62 6.01 7.52
N GLU A 245 39.47 4.68 7.38
CA GLU A 245 40.54 3.84 6.79
C GLU A 245 40.81 4.19 5.32
N LEU A 246 39.80 4.66 4.58
CA LEU A 246 39.99 5.13 3.21
C LEU A 246 40.83 6.42 3.17
N VAL A 247 40.69 7.27 4.19
CA VAL A 247 41.53 8.48 4.34
C VAL A 247 42.97 8.08 4.68
N THR A 248 43.16 7.20 5.67
CA THR A 248 44.50 6.73 6.06
C THR A 248 45.22 6.01 4.92
N ALA A 249 44.49 5.28 4.08
CA ALA A 249 45.04 4.62 2.89
C ALA A 249 45.27 5.58 1.70
N GLY A 250 44.93 6.86 1.83
CA GLY A 250 45.10 7.86 0.76
C GLY A 250 44.16 7.69 -0.43
N LEU A 251 43.07 6.92 -0.29
CA LEU A 251 42.08 6.73 -1.36
C LEU A 251 41.12 7.91 -1.49
N ILE A 252 40.96 8.69 -0.42
CA ILE A 252 40.19 9.94 -0.35
C ILE A 252 40.92 10.93 0.57
N ASP A 253 40.82 12.23 0.31
CA ASP A 253 41.48 13.27 1.14
C ASP A 253 40.80 13.45 2.51
N LYS A 254 39.46 13.40 2.50
CA LYS A 254 38.61 13.45 3.70
C LYS A 254 37.28 12.78 3.38
N VAL A 255 36.56 12.36 4.42
CA VAL A 255 35.16 11.94 4.27
C VAL A 255 34.34 13.19 3.92
N PRO A 256 33.61 13.22 2.77
CA PRO A 256 32.80 14.36 2.38
C PRO A 256 31.68 14.65 3.38
N ASP A 257 31.26 15.91 3.46
CA ASP A 257 30.13 16.32 4.29
C ASP A 257 28.79 15.87 3.67
N ASP A 258 27.85 15.40 4.51
CA ASP A 258 26.51 15.05 4.04
C ASP A 258 25.73 16.33 3.68
N PRO A 259 25.21 16.45 2.44
CA PRO A 259 24.39 17.59 2.04
C PRO A 259 23.15 17.85 2.92
N TYR A 260 22.67 16.84 3.66
CA TYR A 260 21.54 16.95 4.58
C TYR A 260 21.91 17.26 6.04
N GLY A 261 23.21 17.42 6.35
CA GLY A 261 23.72 17.72 7.68
C GLY A 261 23.94 16.50 8.59
N GLY A 262 23.93 15.28 8.03
CA GLY A 262 24.33 14.06 8.74
C GLY A 262 25.82 13.73 8.59
N GLN A 263 26.14 12.46 8.77
CA GLN A 263 27.48 11.90 8.56
C GLN A 263 27.36 10.62 7.74
N PHE A 264 28.33 10.39 6.86
CA PHE A 264 28.45 9.12 6.16
C PHE A 264 29.15 8.09 7.05
N ILE A 265 28.56 6.89 7.12
CA ILE A 265 29.09 5.75 7.87
C ILE A 265 29.18 4.53 6.94
N LEU A 266 30.14 3.65 7.24
CA LEU A 266 30.28 2.37 6.56
C LEU A 266 29.54 1.30 7.35
N LEU A 267 28.65 0.57 6.68
CA LEU A 267 27.93 -0.56 7.23
C LEU A 267 28.75 -1.85 7.07
N LYS A 268 28.45 -2.87 7.89
CA LYS A 268 29.14 -4.17 7.86
C LYS A 268 29.06 -4.91 6.52
N ASN A 269 28.08 -4.58 5.69
CA ASN A 269 27.90 -5.12 4.35
C ASN A 269 28.73 -4.37 3.28
N GLY A 270 29.60 -3.43 3.68
CA GLY A 270 30.44 -2.63 2.78
C GLY A 270 29.72 -1.44 2.13
N ARG A 271 28.50 -1.12 2.57
CA ARG A 271 27.68 -0.02 2.02
C ARG A 271 27.83 1.26 2.81
N VAL A 272 27.67 2.38 2.11
CA VAL A 272 27.76 3.71 2.71
C VAL A 272 26.35 4.20 3.01
N TYR A 273 26.16 4.70 4.24
CA TYR A 273 24.88 5.16 4.76
C TYR A 273 25.01 6.56 5.32
N THR A 274 23.99 7.40 5.14
CA THR A 274 23.92 8.71 5.81
C THR A 274 22.99 8.67 7.04
N THR A 275 23.49 9.17 8.17
CA THR A 275 22.72 9.29 9.42
C THR A 275 21.50 10.21 9.29
N SER A 276 21.49 11.15 8.33
CA SER A 276 20.36 12.06 8.11
C SER A 276 19.14 11.39 7.45
N LYS A 277 19.27 10.16 6.94
CA LYS A 277 18.23 9.45 6.15
C LYS A 277 17.77 10.24 4.91
N MET A 278 18.63 11.15 4.42
CA MET A 278 18.30 12.12 3.37
C MET A 278 17.04 12.93 3.72
N VAL A 279 16.97 13.38 4.98
CA VAL A 279 15.99 14.32 5.53
C VAL A 279 16.76 15.46 6.17
N LYS A 280 16.40 16.71 5.82
CA LYS A 280 17.07 17.90 6.36
C LYS A 280 16.98 17.88 7.89
N GLN A 281 18.13 17.90 8.55
CA GLN A 281 18.18 18.06 10.00
C GLN A 281 17.81 19.52 10.34
N LYS A 282 16.97 19.72 11.37
CA LYS A 282 16.61 21.04 11.87
C LYS A 282 17.69 21.59 12.78
#